data_AF-A0A8E0RSI0-F1
#
_entry.id   AF-A0A8E0RSI0-F1
#
_cell.length_a   1.000
_cell.length_b   1.000
_cell.length_c   1.000
_cell.angle_alpha   90.00
_cell.angle_beta   90.00
_cell.angle_gamma   90.00
#
_symmetry.space_group_name_H-M   'P 1'
#
loop_
_entity.id
_entity.type
_entity.pdbx_description
1 polymer ?
#
loop_
_entity_poly.entity_id
_entity_poly.type
_entity_poly.pdbx_seq_one_letter_code
_entity_poly.pdbx_strand_id
1 'polypeptide(L)'
;MDNENAVIIRLFSIPPNQRTAADVAYLHGFLRTIEGLNVPGLTLAHRDAELRDLCRIGVHRRVPEDVLLYRAGDLCDCWYILLTGSVLIETSMFLPRACFGLRINGNPYRSSDCLVLEPSDVVMVSSYLKRYQAANVHCSSPSSHIHSFLPLRSVFMRFLFHAR
;
A
#
# COMPACT_ATOMS: atom_id res chain seq x y z
N MET A 1 -3.18 -11.57 19.88
CA MET A 1 -2.94 -10.81 18.64
C MET A 1 -1.46 -10.47 18.47
N ASP A 2 -0.72 -10.29 19.57
CA ASP A 2 0.69 -9.88 19.57
C ASP A 2 1.63 -10.85 18.82
N ASN A 3 1.38 -12.16 18.92
CA ASN A 3 2.20 -13.17 18.22
C ASN A 3 2.04 -13.13 16.69
N GLU A 4 0.81 -12.90 16.19
CA GLU A 4 0.58 -12.77 14.75
C GLU A 4 1.28 -11.53 14.20
N ASN A 5 1.09 -10.37 14.85
CA ASN A 5 1.74 -9.12 14.47
C ASN A 5 3.27 -9.23 14.50
N ALA A 6 3.86 -9.91 15.48
CA ALA A 6 5.30 -10.14 15.54
C ALA A 6 5.82 -10.93 14.32
N VAL A 7 5.08 -11.97 13.90
CA VAL A 7 5.41 -12.72 12.67
C VAL A 7 5.29 -11.83 11.44
N ILE A 8 4.21 -11.05 11.32
CA ILE A 8 3.98 -10.14 10.19
C ILE A 8 5.07 -9.06 10.09
N ILE A 9 5.43 -8.45 11.23
CA ILE A 9 6.54 -7.48 11.31
C ILE A 9 7.84 -8.12 10.83
N ARG A 10 8.16 -9.32 11.32
CA ARG A 10 9.36 -10.05 10.90
C ARG A 10 9.36 -10.31 9.40
N LEU A 11 8.24 -10.75 8.83
CA LEU A 11 8.12 -11.05 7.40
C LEU A 11 8.21 -9.79 6.52
N PHE A 12 7.60 -8.68 6.92
CA PHE A 12 7.74 -7.40 6.21
C PHE A 12 9.11 -6.72 6.43
N SER A 13 9.87 -7.14 7.44
CA SER A 13 11.27 -6.73 7.64
C SER A 13 12.24 -7.46 6.71
N ILE A 14 11.88 -8.64 6.20
CA ILE A 14 12.64 -9.32 5.14
C ILE A 14 12.59 -8.43 3.89
N PRO A 15 13.74 -8.11 3.26
CA PRO A 15 13.76 -7.36 2.02
C PRO A 15 12.85 -7.98 0.95
N PRO A 16 12.06 -7.18 0.21
CA PRO A 16 11.21 -7.62 -0.89
C PRO A 16 11.76 -8.72 -1.81
N ASN A 17 13.02 -8.60 -2.22
CA ASN A 17 13.72 -9.49 -3.13
C ASN A 17 14.20 -10.80 -2.47
N GLN A 18 14.10 -10.92 -1.15
CA GLN A 18 14.54 -12.07 -0.36
C GLN A 18 13.38 -12.87 0.26
N ARG A 19 12.13 -12.42 0.06
CA ARG A 19 10.95 -13.14 0.57
C ARG A 19 10.73 -14.42 -0.21
N THR A 20 10.55 -15.53 0.50
CA THR A 20 10.22 -16.82 -0.09
C THR A 20 8.75 -16.87 -0.51
N ALA A 21 8.38 -17.87 -1.31
CA ALA A 21 6.98 -18.11 -1.68
C ALA A 21 6.09 -18.40 -0.45
N ALA A 22 6.65 -19.04 0.59
CA ALA A 22 5.94 -19.31 1.84
C ALA A 22 5.67 -18.02 2.62
N ASP A 23 6.66 -17.11 2.69
CA ASP A 23 6.50 -15.80 3.33
C ASP A 23 5.40 -14.99 2.65
N VAL A 24 5.41 -14.95 1.31
CA VAL A 24 4.40 -14.25 0.50
C VAL A 24 3.01 -14.85 0.72
N ALA A 25 2.90 -16.19 0.80
CA ALA A 25 1.62 -16.85 1.06
C ALA A 25 1.05 -16.50 2.45
N TYR A 26 1.92 -16.44 3.47
CA TYR A 26 1.52 -16.07 4.83
C TYR A 26 1.08 -14.60 4.91
N LEU A 27 1.88 -13.70 4.35
CA LEU A 27 1.54 -12.28 4.27
C LEU A 27 0.23 -12.05 3.51
N HIS A 28 0.01 -12.77 2.41
CA HIS A 28 -1.22 -12.69 1.64
C HIS A 28 -2.44 -13.12 2.47
N GLY A 29 -2.32 -14.20 3.26
CA GLY A 29 -3.35 -14.63 4.20
C GLY A 29 -3.71 -13.52 5.19
N PHE A 30 -2.71 -12.88 5.79
CA PHE A 30 -2.91 -11.74 6.70
C PHE A 30 -3.60 -10.56 6.01
N LEU A 31 -3.10 -10.11 4.86
CA LEU A 31 -3.67 -8.95 4.15
C LEU A 31 -5.13 -9.16 3.73
N ARG A 32 -5.55 -10.41 3.47
CA ARG A 32 -6.95 -10.73 3.18
C ARG A 32 -7.90 -10.47 4.35
N THR A 33 -7.38 -10.42 5.58
CA THR A 33 -8.15 -10.12 6.79
C THR A 33 -8.32 -8.62 7.04
N ILE A 34 -7.65 -7.76 6.25
CA ILE A 34 -7.73 -6.31 6.40
C ILE A 34 -8.91 -5.77 5.59
N GLU A 35 -9.92 -5.25 6.29
CA GLU A 35 -11.15 -4.74 5.67
C GLU A 35 -10.90 -3.58 4.72
N GLY A 36 -9.96 -2.68 5.06
CA GLY A 36 -9.58 -1.54 4.21
C GLY A 36 -8.98 -1.92 2.85
N LEU A 37 -8.61 -3.19 2.64
CA LEU A 37 -8.13 -3.73 1.37
C LEU A 37 -9.21 -4.49 0.58
N ASN A 38 -10.43 -4.56 1.11
CA ASN A 38 -11.58 -5.13 0.41
C ASN A 38 -12.20 -4.06 -0.48
N VAL A 39 -11.65 -3.87 -1.69
CA VAL A 39 -12.22 -2.92 -2.65
C VAL A 39 -13.48 -3.52 -3.28
N PRO A 40 -14.67 -2.89 -3.13
CA PRO A 40 -15.89 -3.35 -3.78
C PRO A 40 -15.78 -3.23 -5.30
N GLY A 41 -16.24 -4.25 -6.04
CA GLY A 41 -16.34 -4.20 -7.51
C GLY A 41 -15.14 -4.78 -8.28
N LEU A 42 -14.05 -5.17 -7.60
CA LEU A 42 -13.00 -5.98 -8.22
C LEU A 42 -13.38 -7.47 -8.13
N THR A 43 -13.15 -8.22 -9.21
CA THR A 43 -13.25 -9.69 -9.16
C THR A 43 -12.26 -10.23 -8.12
N LEU A 44 -12.60 -11.32 -7.43
CA LEU A 44 -11.76 -11.92 -6.39
C LEU A 44 -10.32 -12.24 -6.86
N ALA A 45 -10.16 -12.63 -8.13
CA ALA A 45 -8.84 -12.93 -8.71
C ALA A 45 -7.94 -11.69 -8.87
N HIS A 46 -8.51 -10.56 -9.32
CA HIS A 46 -7.77 -9.30 -9.42
C HIS A 46 -7.32 -8.80 -8.03
N ARG A 47 -8.20 -8.91 -7.03
CA ARG A 47 -7.85 -8.58 -5.63
C ARG A 47 -6.68 -9.43 -5.14
N ASP A 48 -6.74 -10.76 -5.33
CA ASP A 48 -5.66 -11.65 -4.89
C ASP A 48 -4.32 -11.35 -5.60
N ALA A 49 -4.35 -10.99 -6.88
CA ALA A 49 -3.14 -10.56 -7.59
C ALA A 49 -2.55 -9.27 -6.98
N GLU A 50 -3.37 -8.26 -6.72
CA GLU A 50 -2.91 -6.99 -6.12
C GLU A 50 -2.35 -7.18 -4.71
N LEU A 51 -2.99 -8.04 -3.89
CA LEU A 51 -2.50 -8.35 -2.55
C LEU A 51 -1.17 -9.10 -2.58
N ARG A 52 -0.96 -10.00 -3.54
CA ARG A 52 0.33 -10.67 -3.73
C ARG A 52 1.41 -9.68 -4.13
N ASP A 53 1.10 -8.71 -4.97
CA ASP A 53 2.06 -7.66 -5.31
C ASP A 53 2.38 -6.77 -4.11
N LEU A 54 1.39 -6.44 -3.28
CA LEU A 54 1.62 -5.75 -2.01
C LEU A 54 2.60 -6.52 -1.12
N CYS A 55 2.42 -7.85 -0.98
CA CYS A 55 3.34 -8.70 -0.23
C CYS A 55 4.79 -8.64 -0.76
N ARG A 56 4.99 -8.26 -2.02
CA ARG A 56 6.32 -8.14 -2.64
C ARG A 56 6.90 -6.73 -2.57
N ILE A 57 6.14 -5.72 -2.18
CA ILE A 57 6.63 -4.32 -2.16
C ILE A 57 6.47 -3.64 -0.80
N GLY A 58 5.61 -4.17 0.08
CA GLY A 58 5.42 -3.63 1.42
C GLY A 58 6.69 -3.76 2.22
N VAL A 59 7.08 -2.72 2.94
CA VAL A 59 8.29 -2.71 3.77
C VAL A 59 7.90 -2.25 5.17
N HIS A 60 8.33 -3.01 6.18
CA HIS A 60 8.12 -2.63 7.57
C HIS A 60 8.92 -1.37 7.93
N ARG A 61 8.31 -0.51 8.73
CA ARG A 61 8.96 0.63 9.40
C ARG A 61 8.47 0.70 10.83
N ARG A 62 9.41 0.82 11.77
CA ARG A 62 9.13 1.23 13.14
C ARG A 62 9.25 2.74 13.22
N VAL A 63 8.23 3.41 13.75
CA VAL A 63 8.16 4.88 13.82
C VAL A 63 8.00 5.28 15.29
N PRO A 64 8.83 6.20 15.81
CA PRO A 64 8.67 6.72 17.17
C PRO A 64 7.39 7.56 17.32
N GLU A 65 6.99 7.79 18.56
CA GLU A 65 5.91 8.72 18.91
C GLU A 65 6.30 10.17 18.61
N ASP A 66 5.28 11.03 18.53
CA ASP A 66 5.40 12.48 18.33
C ASP A 66 6.16 12.89 17.05
N VAL A 67 6.11 12.03 16.04
CA VAL A 67 6.68 12.29 14.71
C VAL A 67 5.59 12.35 13.66
N LEU A 68 5.72 13.31 12.75
CA LEU A 68 4.91 13.36 11.54
C LEU A 68 5.41 12.33 10.53
N LEU A 69 4.59 11.32 10.24
CA LEU A 69 4.90 10.31 9.24
C LEU A 69 4.88 10.88 7.82
N TYR A 70 3.99 11.85 7.59
CA TYR A 70 3.94 12.70 6.40
C TYR A 70 3.21 14.00 6.75
N ARG A 71 3.41 15.01 5.90
CA ARG A 71 2.79 16.34 6.02
C ARG A 71 1.81 16.60 4.91
N ALA A 72 0.84 17.48 5.16
CA ALA A 72 0.03 18.09 4.13
C ALA A 72 0.94 18.76 3.08
N GLY A 73 0.64 18.52 1.80
CA GLY A 73 1.47 19.01 0.68
C GLY A 73 2.59 18.06 0.25
N ASP A 74 2.93 17.02 1.02
CA ASP A 74 3.89 16.00 0.55
C ASP A 74 3.32 15.21 -0.63
N LEU A 75 4.18 14.67 -1.49
CA LEU A 75 3.75 13.76 -2.55
C LEU A 75 3.16 12.48 -1.94
N CYS A 76 1.99 12.07 -2.44
CA CYS A 76 1.30 10.83 -2.08
C CYS A 76 1.88 9.65 -2.86
N ASP A 77 3.17 9.37 -2.67
CA ASP A 77 3.91 8.33 -3.36
C ASP A 77 3.86 6.95 -2.67
N CYS A 78 3.41 6.90 -1.43
CA CYS A 78 3.25 5.71 -0.62
C CYS A 78 1.96 5.76 0.20
N TRP A 79 1.59 4.63 0.78
CA TRP A 79 0.50 4.52 1.75
C TRP A 79 0.86 3.46 2.79
N TYR A 80 0.07 3.35 3.85
CA TYR A 80 0.46 2.63 5.05
C TYR A 80 -0.63 1.69 5.56
N ILE A 81 -0.19 0.58 6.15
CA ILE A 81 -0.99 -0.31 6.98
C ILE A 81 -0.44 -0.24 8.41
N LEU A 82 -1.29 0.09 9.38
CA LEU A 82 -0.90 0.13 10.79
C LEU A 82 -0.93 -1.28 11.40
N LEU A 83 0.16 -1.75 11.98
CA LEU A 83 0.24 -3.07 12.64
C LEU A 83 0.13 -2.96 14.16
N THR A 84 0.74 -1.93 14.75
CA THR A 84 0.74 -1.65 16.18
C THR A 84 0.70 -0.14 16.41
N GLY A 85 0.28 0.28 17.60
CA GLY A 85 0.18 1.69 17.98
C GLY A 85 -1.02 2.41 17.37
N SER A 86 -0.92 3.74 17.26
CA SER A 86 -2.00 4.61 16.81
C SER A 86 -1.45 5.87 16.12
N VAL A 87 -2.21 6.38 15.15
CA VAL A 87 -1.89 7.63 14.44
C VAL A 87 -3.12 8.54 14.39
N LEU A 88 -2.89 9.84 14.36
CA LEU A 88 -3.89 10.89 14.19
C LEU A 88 -3.74 11.52 12.82
N ILE A 89 -4.84 11.56 12.06
CA ILE A 89 -4.93 12.25 10.78
C ILE A 89 -6.15 13.17 10.84
N GLU A 90 -5.91 14.47 10.68
CA GLU A 90 -6.93 15.51 10.89
C GLU A 90 -7.50 15.45 12.31
N THR A 91 -8.71 14.90 12.46
CA THR A 91 -9.40 14.72 13.75
C THR A 91 -9.72 13.25 14.03
N SER A 92 -9.25 12.33 13.18
CA SER A 92 -9.57 10.91 13.22
C SER A 92 -8.37 10.10 13.68
N MET A 93 -8.59 9.25 14.67
CA MET A 93 -7.60 8.30 15.16
C MET A 93 -7.71 6.99 14.39
N PHE A 94 -6.57 6.46 13.97
CA PHE A 94 -6.46 5.21 13.25
C PHE A 94 -5.76 4.18 14.15
N LEU A 95 -6.35 2.99 14.24
CA LEU A 95 -5.94 1.88 15.09
C LEU A 95 -5.35 0.74 14.26
N PRO A 96 -4.73 -0.28 14.89
CA PRO A 96 -4.15 -1.41 14.18
C PRO A 96 -5.13 -2.06 13.18
N ARG A 97 -4.58 -2.51 12.04
CA ARG A 97 -5.27 -2.98 10.83
C ARG A 97 -5.90 -1.88 9.97
N ALA A 98 -5.82 -0.61 10.36
CA ALA A 98 -6.26 0.48 9.49
C ALA A 98 -5.29 0.71 8.32
N CYS A 99 -5.85 1.03 7.15
CA CYS A 99 -5.12 1.50 5.98
C CYS A 99 -5.28 3.02 5.87
N PHE A 100 -4.18 3.73 5.66
CA PHE A 100 -4.20 5.19 5.63
C PHE A 100 -3.14 5.77 4.69
N GLY A 101 -3.23 7.08 4.42
CA GLY A 101 -2.41 7.71 3.40
C GLY A 101 -2.70 7.19 1.99
N LEU A 102 -3.90 6.70 1.72
CA LEU A 102 -4.31 6.34 0.36
C LEU A 102 -4.49 7.61 -0.48
N ARG A 103 -4.19 7.52 -1.78
CA ARG A 103 -4.40 8.65 -2.70
C ARG A 103 -5.89 8.82 -2.97
N ILE A 104 -6.45 9.96 -2.58
CA ILE A 104 -7.88 10.28 -2.75
C ILE A 104 -8.05 11.20 -3.97
N ASN A 105 -9.07 10.95 -4.78
CA ASN A 105 -9.50 11.79 -5.92
C ASN A 105 -8.41 12.11 -6.96
N GLY A 106 -7.37 11.29 -7.05
CA GLY A 106 -6.25 11.55 -7.97
C GLY A 106 -5.41 12.78 -7.60
N ASN A 107 -5.56 13.37 -6.41
CA ASN A 107 -4.66 14.41 -5.93
C ASN A 107 -3.27 13.79 -5.70
N PRO A 108 -2.18 14.30 -6.31
CA PRO A 108 -0.84 13.76 -6.07
C PRO A 108 -0.26 14.16 -4.71
N TYR A 109 -0.90 15.05 -3.95
CA TYR A 109 -0.41 15.55 -2.67
C TYR A 109 -1.29 15.13 -1.48
N ARG A 110 -0.70 15.04 -0.29
CA ARG A 110 -1.40 14.83 0.98
C ARG A 110 -2.30 16.01 1.31
N SER A 111 -3.53 15.73 1.75
CA SER A 111 -4.46 16.75 2.24
C SER A 111 -4.25 17.12 3.71
N SER A 112 -3.57 16.26 4.47
CA SER A 112 -3.46 16.37 5.92
C SER A 112 -2.14 15.81 6.44
N ASP A 113 -1.79 16.26 7.65
CA ASP A 113 -0.69 15.73 8.43
C ASP A 113 -1.07 14.39 9.06
N CYS A 114 -0.08 13.50 9.22
CA CYS A 114 -0.23 12.25 9.97
C CYS A 114 0.75 12.23 11.14
N LEU A 115 0.23 12.39 12.34
CA LEU A 115 0.98 12.36 13.59
C LEU A 115 0.94 10.96 14.19
N VAL A 116 2.10 10.43 14.56
CA VAL A 116 2.21 9.17 15.30
C VAL A 116 2.03 9.45 16.78
N LEU A 117 1.00 8.85 17.40
CA LEU A 117 0.64 9.14 18.79
C LEU A 117 1.44 8.31 19.80
N GLU A 118 1.85 7.11 19.41
CA GLU A 118 2.65 6.18 20.21
C GLU A 118 3.57 5.36 19.28
N PRO A 119 4.65 4.73 19.78
CA PRO A 119 5.59 4.00 18.93
C PRO A 119 4.91 2.90 18.10
N SER A 120 4.91 3.07 16.77
CA SER A 120 4.05 2.31 15.85
C SER A 120 4.84 1.50 14.84
N ASP A 121 4.37 0.28 14.55
CA ASP A 121 4.82 -0.52 13.41
C ASP A 121 3.89 -0.31 12.22
N VAL A 122 4.44 0.09 11.08
CA VAL A 122 3.69 0.29 9.85
C VAL A 122 4.29 -0.49 8.69
N VAL A 123 3.44 -0.94 7.77
CA VAL A 123 3.88 -1.42 6.46
C VAL A 123 3.73 -0.26 5.49
N MET A 124 4.85 0.27 5.01
CA MET A 124 4.90 1.27 3.96
C MET A 124 4.82 0.57 2.59
N VAL A 125 3.89 1.01 1.75
CA VAL A 125 3.70 0.50 0.39
C VAL A 125 3.94 1.64 -0.59
N SER A 126 5.08 1.62 -1.29
CA SER A 126 5.44 2.66 -2.26
C SER A 126 4.93 2.35 -3.66
N SER A 127 4.30 3.34 -4.30
CA SER A 127 3.90 3.30 -5.70
C SER A 127 5.10 3.29 -6.67
N TYR A 128 6.26 3.84 -6.27
CA TYR A 128 7.50 3.73 -7.04
C TYR A 128 8.00 2.29 -7.11
N LEU A 129 7.88 1.52 -6.02
CA LEU A 129 8.36 0.14 -5.98
C LEU A 129 7.51 -0.80 -6.86
N LYS A 130 6.20 -0.53 -7.02
CA LYS A 130 5.37 -1.19 -8.05
C LYS A 130 5.95 -0.99 -9.46
N ARG A 131 6.36 0.25 -9.79
CA ARG A 131 6.92 0.57 -11.11
C ARG A 131 8.28 -0.09 -11.34
N TYR A 132 9.11 -0.17 -10.30
CA TYR A 132 10.41 -0.84 -10.38
C TYR A 132 10.27 -2.35 -10.64
N GLN A 133 9.29 -3.01 -9.99
CA GLN A 133 9.01 -4.42 -10.27
C GLN A 133 8.40 -4.63 -11.67
N ALA A 134 7.48 -3.76 -12.11
CA ALA A 134 6.95 -3.83 -13.47
C ALA A 134 8.03 -3.66 -14.55
N ALA A 135 9.01 -2.78 -14.31
CA ALA A 135 10.15 -2.58 -15.21
C ALA A 135 11.11 -3.79 -15.24
N ASN A 136 11.35 -4.44 -14.09
CA ASN A 136 12.25 -5.59 -13.99
C ASN A 136 11.62 -6.93 -14.40
N VAL A 137 10.29 -7.03 -14.51
CA VAL A 137 9.60 -8.23 -15.04
C VAL A 137 9.64 -8.28 -16.58
N HIS A 138 10.10 -7.22 -17.26
CA HIS A 138 10.16 -7.16 -18.73
C HIS A 138 11.55 -7.42 -19.35
N CYS A 139 12.54 -7.84 -18.56
CA CYS A 139 13.87 -8.18 -19.07
C CYS A 139 14.14 -9.69 -19.05
N SER A 140 13.39 -10.44 -19.86
CA SER A 140 13.80 -11.77 -20.33
C SER A 140 13.18 -12.07 -21.69
N SER A 141 13.68 -11.38 -22.72
CA SER A 141 14.02 -11.87 -24.08
C SER A 141 14.03 -10.71 -25.09
N PRO A 142 15.08 -10.55 -25.92
CA PRO A 142 15.10 -9.60 -27.01
C PRO A 142 14.49 -10.24 -28.26
N SER A 143 13.41 -9.67 -28.79
CA SER A 143 13.14 -9.73 -30.23
C SER A 143 12.28 -8.54 -30.65
N SER A 144 12.92 -7.72 -31.47
CA SER A 144 12.38 -6.75 -32.42
C SER A 144 10.88 -6.86 -32.68
N HIS A 145 10.13 -5.78 -32.39
CA HIS A 145 9.44 -5.00 -33.42
C HIS A 145 8.93 -3.69 -32.78
N ILE A 146 9.32 -2.59 -33.41
CA ILE A 146 8.93 -1.23 -33.07
C ILE A 146 7.42 -1.10 -33.25
N HIS A 147 6.68 -0.87 -32.17
CA HIS A 147 5.44 -0.09 -32.22
C HIS A 147 5.26 0.66 -30.89
N SER A 148 5.24 1.98 -31.02
CA SER A 148 4.88 2.97 -30.03
C SER A 148 3.65 2.58 -29.20
N PHE A 149 3.80 2.46 -27.88
CA PHE A 149 2.68 2.41 -26.93
C PHE A 149 2.68 3.65 -26.04
N LEU A 150 1.69 4.50 -26.29
CA LEU A 150 1.30 5.68 -25.52
C LEU A 150 0.87 5.29 -24.08
N PRO A 151 0.95 6.23 -23.12
CA PRO A 151 0.59 5.97 -21.73
C PRO A 151 -0.93 5.81 -21.61
N LEU A 152 -1.38 4.68 -21.05
CA LEU A 152 -2.80 4.42 -20.75
C LEU A 152 -3.32 5.42 -19.71
N ARG A 153 -3.90 6.51 -20.21
CA ARG A 153 -5.11 7.12 -19.64
C ARG A 153 -6.30 6.33 -20.17
N SER A 154 -6.99 5.55 -19.33
CA SER A 154 -8.47 5.49 -19.29
C SER A 154 -8.96 4.44 -18.29
N VAL A 155 -9.32 4.89 -17.08
CA VAL A 155 -10.61 4.54 -16.46
C VAL A 155 -11.09 5.86 -15.86
N PHE A 156 -11.78 6.68 -16.65
CA PHE A 156 -12.36 7.94 -16.18
C PHE A 156 -13.84 8.03 -16.58
N MET A 157 -14.67 8.15 -15.54
CA MET A 157 -15.96 8.84 -15.45
C MET A 157 -17.14 8.48 -16.36
N ARG A 158 -18.26 8.16 -15.69
CA ARG A 158 -19.59 8.86 -15.71
C ARG A 158 -20.64 7.84 -15.18
N PHE A 159 -21.60 8.12 -14.29
CA PHE A 159 -22.61 9.18 -14.08
C PHE A 159 -23.04 9.07 -12.59
N LEU A 160 -23.61 10.02 -11.86
CA LEU A 160 -23.87 11.46 -11.96
C LEU A 160 -24.48 11.89 -10.60
N PHE A 161 -24.33 13.18 -10.28
CA PHE A 161 -25.18 13.99 -9.40
C PHE A 161 -26.60 13.47 -9.14
N HIS A 162 -27.04 13.56 -7.88
CA HIS A 162 -28.27 14.27 -7.55
C HIS A 162 -28.04 15.15 -6.32
N ALA A 163 -28.15 16.45 -6.56
CA ALA A 163 -28.23 17.49 -5.54
C ALA A 163 -29.66 17.56 -5.01
N ARG A 164 -29.81 17.59 -3.68
CA ARG A 164 -30.53 18.62 -2.92
C ARG A 164 -30.38 18.34 -1.43
#